data_AF-A0ABD2PIN5-F1
#
_entry.id   AF-A0ABD2PIN5-F1
#
_cell.length_a   1.000
_cell.length_b   1.000
_cell.length_c   1.000
_cell.angle_alpha   90.00
_cell.angle_beta   90.00
_cell.angle_gamma   90.00
#
_symmetry.space_group_name_H-M   'P 1'
#
loop_
_entity.id
_entity.type
_entity.pdbx_description
1 polymer ?
#
loop_
_entity_poly.entity_id
_entity_poly.type
_entity_poly.pdbx_seq_one_letter_code
_entity_poly.pdbx_strand_id
1 'polypeptide(L)' 'MTSLSSLQQIKGFKEDFIVAGKWKLVRKIGAGSFGDIFMGVNIATGEEVAVKLEPINARHPQLMYESRVYRFLH' A
#
# COMPACT_ATOMS: atom_id res chain seq x y z
N MET A 1 19.04 -11.24 27.34
CA MET A 1 17.65 -11.62 27.67
C MET A 1 16.72 -10.57 27.08
N THR A 2 16.43 -10.65 25.78
CA THR A 2 15.43 -9.76 25.15
C THR A 2 14.21 -10.65 24.92
N SER A 3 13.11 -10.35 25.60
CA SER A 3 11.93 -11.21 25.65
C SER A 3 11.36 -11.43 24.24
N LEU A 4 11.03 -12.69 23.94
CA LEU A 4 10.38 -13.13 22.70
C LEU A 4 8.99 -12.51 22.45
N SER A 5 8.54 -11.59 23.31
CA SER A 5 7.31 -10.82 23.15
C SER A 5 7.38 -9.74 22.06
N SER A 6 8.58 -9.29 21.65
CA SER A 6 8.73 -8.24 20.62
C SER A 6 8.53 -8.72 19.18
N LEU A 7 8.43 -10.04 18.93
CA LEU A 7 8.26 -10.62 17.59
C LEU A 7 6.80 -10.88 17.20
N GLN A 8 5.85 -10.64 18.10
CA GLN A 8 4.42 -10.90 17.82
C GLN A 8 3.69 -9.72 17.17
N GLN A 9 4.37 -8.62 16.82
CA GLN A 9 3.71 -7.42 16.27
C GLN A 9 3.82 -7.27 14.75
N ILE A 10 4.15 -8.35 14.02
CA ILE A 10 4.06 -8.36 12.55
C ILE A 10 3.17 -9.53 12.13
N LYS A 11 1.87 -9.46 12.43
CA LYS A 11 0.87 -10.21 11.64
C LYS A 11 0.75 -9.52 10.28
N GLY A 12 1.78 -9.67 9.44
CA GLY A 12 1.75 -9.31 8.03
C GLY A 12 0.78 -10.23 7.28
N PHE A 13 0.33 -9.79 6.11
CA PHE A 13 -0.47 -10.60 5.20
C PHE A 13 0.14 -12.00 5.03
N LYS A 14 -0.72 -13.03 4.99
CA LYS A 14 -0.32 -14.45 4.96
C LYS A 14 0.43 -14.85 3.68
N GLU A 15 0.44 -13.97 2.68
CA GLU A 15 1.24 -14.02 1.46
C GLU A 15 1.73 -12.60 1.11
N ASP A 16 2.89 -12.52 0.45
CA ASP A 16 3.45 -11.25 -0.02
C ASP A 16 2.54 -10.66 -1.12
N PHE A 17 1.78 -9.62 -0.76
CA PHE A 17 0.92 -8.93 -1.72
C PHE A 17 1.76 -7.93 -2.54
N ILE A 18 2.20 -8.37 -3.72
CA ILE A 18 3.05 -7.60 -4.62
C ILE A 18 2.21 -7.01 -5.75
N VAL A 19 2.27 -5.68 -5.91
CA VAL A 19 1.57 -4.95 -6.96
C VAL A 19 2.56 -4.56 -8.07
N ALA A 20 2.12 -4.73 -9.32
CA ALA A 20 2.90 -4.42 -10.53
C ALA A 20 4.29 -5.09 -10.57
N GLY A 21 4.47 -6.21 -9.86
CA GLY A 21 5.75 -6.91 -9.75
C GLY A 21 6.89 -6.10 -9.11
N LYS A 22 6.59 -4.96 -8.47
CA LYS A 22 7.60 -4.00 -7.99
C LYS A 22 7.38 -3.57 -6.54
N TRP A 23 6.14 -3.49 -6.09
CA TRP A 23 5.80 -2.89 -4.81
C TRP A 23 5.17 -3.92 -3.88
N LYS A 24 5.88 -4.30 -2.82
CA LYS A 24 5.35 -5.18 -1.79
C LYS A 24 4.56 -4.36 -0.78
N LEU A 25 3.28 -4.67 -0.57
CA LEU A 25 2.49 -4.04 0.49
C LEU A 25 2.83 -4.63 1.85
N VAL A 26 3.06 -3.76 2.83
CA VAL A 26 3.49 -4.16 4.17
C VAL A 26 2.35 -4.07 5.16
N ARG A 27 1.74 -2.88 5.30
CA ARG A 27 0.65 -2.64 6.24
C ARG A 27 -0.27 -1.54 5.74
N LYS A 28 -1.54 -1.62 6.11
CA LYS A 28 -2.49 -0.53 5.91
C LYS A 28 -2.09 0.66 6.80
N ILE A 29 -2.09 1.86 6.23
CA ILE A 29 -1.77 3.11 6.93
C ILE A 29 -2.92 4.12 6.90
N GLY A 30 -3.92 3.91 6.05
CA GLY A 30 -5.10 4.76 5.99
C GLY A 30 -6.27 4.10 5.25
N ALA A 31 -7.45 4.66 5.41
CA ALA A 31 -8.67 4.30 4.71
C ALA A 31 -9.51 5.54 4.48
N GLY A 32 -10.27 5.57 3.38
CA GLY A 32 -11.21 6.63 3.09
C GLY A 32 -12.36 6.14 2.21
N SER A 33 -13.22 7.07 1.79
CA SER A 33 -14.38 6.75 0.95
C SER A 33 -14.02 6.14 -0.40
N PHE A 34 -12.80 6.38 -0.89
CA PHE A 34 -12.34 6.02 -2.23
C PHE A 34 -11.25 4.93 -2.21
N GLY A 35 -11.20 4.17 -1.13
CA GLY A 35 -10.29 3.04 -0.99
C GLY A 35 -9.31 3.17 0.16
N ASP A 36 -8.27 2.35 0.10
CA ASP A 36 -7.33 2.11 1.18
C ASP A 36 -5.93 2.58 0.82
N ILE A 37 -5.17 3.04 1.82
CA ILE A 37 -3.78 3.43 1.67
C ILE A 37 -2.91 2.46 2.45
N PHE A 38 -1.90 1.90 1.79
CA PHE A 38 -0.92 0.99 2.35
C PHE A 38 0.46 1.62 2.34
N MET A 39 1.27 1.32 3.35
CA MET A 39 2.72 1.44 3.21
C MET A 39 3.20 0.25 2.38
N GLY A 40 3.94 0.55 1.32
CA GLY A 40 4.61 -0.42 0.48
C GLY A 40 6.11 -0.15 0.41
N VAL A 41 6.84 -1.14 -0.08
CA VAL A 41 8.29 -1.06 -0.27
C VAL A 41 8.63 -1.50 -1.68
N ASN A 42 9.50 -0.75 -2.36
CA ASN A 42 10.10 -1.18 -3.62
C ASN A 42 10.98 -2.40 -3.37
N ILE A 43 10.66 -3.54 -3.99
CA ILE A 43 11.39 -4.79 -3.76
C ILE A 43 12.87 -4.72 -4.20
N ALA A 44 13.20 -3.84 -5.15
CA ALA A 44 14.55 -3.72 -5.69
C ALA A 44 15.39 -2.71 -4.92
N THR A 45 14.80 -1.59 -4.49
CA THR A 45 15.55 -0.47 -3.87
C THR A 45 15.37 -0.36 -2.36
N GLY A 46 14.36 -1.01 -1.79
CA GLY A 46 14.00 -0.84 -0.38
C GLY A 46 13.31 0.49 -0.06
N GLU A 47 13.02 1.31 -1.07
CA GLU A 47 12.34 2.60 -0.91
C GLU A 47 10.91 2.41 -0.37
N GLU A 48 10.59 3.10 0.73
CA GLU A 48 9.23 3.12 1.28
C GLU A 48 8.34 4.08 0.49
N VAL A 49 7.12 3.63 0.18
CA VAL A 49 6.12 4.39 -0.58
C VAL A 49 4.73 4.24 0.03
N ALA A 50 3.84 5.19 -0.27
CA ALA A 50 2.42 5.03 -0.04
C ALA A 50 1.75 4.47 -1.31
N VAL A 51 0.94 3.41 -1.17
CA VAL A 51 0.18 2.79 -2.27
C VAL A 51 -1.31 2.94 -1.98
N LYS A 52 -2.01 3.66 -2.85
CA LYS A 52 -3.48 3.79 -2.80
C LYS A 52 -4.12 2.71 -3.67
N LEU A 53 -5.06 1.96 -3.10
CA LEU A 53 -5.84 0.93 -3.78
C LEU A 53 -7.33 1.31 -3.78
N GLU A 54 -7.94 1.22 -4.95
CA GLU A 54 -9.38 1.42 -5.16
C GLU A 54 -10.01 0.11 -5.66
N PRO A 55 -11.20 -0.29 -5.16
CA PRO A 55 -11.93 -1.43 -5.71
C PRO A 55 -12.27 -1.20 -7.19
N ILE A 56 -12.03 -2.19 -8.04
CA ILE A 56 -12.32 -2.11 -9.48
C ILE A 56 -13.82 -1.85 -9.74
N ASN A 57 -14.68 -2.35 -8.85
CA ASN A 57 -16.13 -2.18 -8.89
C ASN A 57 -16.64 -0.96 -8.09
N ALA A 58 -15.78 0.01 -7.77
CA ALA A 58 -16.20 1.23 -7.10
C ALA A 58 -17.30 1.94 -7.91
N ARG A 59 -18.37 2.40 -7.25
CA ARG A 59 -19.48 3.13 -7.89
C ARG A 59 -19.01 4.40 -8.60
N HIS A 60 -17.99 5.03 -8.05
CA HIS A 60 -17.36 6.23 -8.58
C HIS A 60 -15.83 6.06 -8.54
N PRO A 61 -15.22 5.44 -9.56
CA PRO A 61 -13.77 5.24 -9.59
C PRO A 61 -13.06 6.58 -9.82
N GLN A 62 -12.22 7.00 -8.88
CA GLN A 62 -11.54 8.30 -8.91
C GLN A 62 -10.03 8.18 -9.09
N LEU A 63 -9.44 7.02 -8.83
CA LEU A 63 -7.98 6.86 -8.77
C LEU A 63 -7.30 7.19 -10.11
N MET A 64 -7.94 6.82 -11.23
CA MET A 64 -7.43 7.14 -12.58
C MET A 64 -7.39 8.65 -12.85
N TYR A 65 -8.40 9.40 -12.40
CA TYR A 65 -8.41 10.85 -12.54
C TYR A 65 -7.37 11.50 -11.63
N GLU A 66 -7.34 11.08 -10.36
CA GLU A 66 -6.37 11.55 -9.36
C GLU A 66 -4.92 11.37 -9.83
N SER A 67 -4.56 10.21 -10.39
CA SER A 67 -3.21 9.95 -10.92
C SER A 67 -2.82 10.89 -12.06
N ARG A 68 -3.77 11.29 -12.92
CA ARG A 68 -3.54 12.28 -13.99
C ARG A 68 -3.29 13.67 -13.43
N VAL A 69 -4.03 14.07 -12.40
CA VAL A 69 -3.84 15.37 -11.74
C VAL A 69 -2.46 15.42 -11.07
N TYR A 70 -2.08 14.39 -10.30
CA TYR A 70 -0.76 14.36 -9.67
C TYR A 70 0.39 14.39 -10.68
N ARG A 71 0.24 13.69 -11.82
CA ARG A 71 1.22 13.72 -12.91
C ARG A 71 1.29 15.07 -13.65
N PHE A 72 0.25 15.89 -13.57
CA PHE A 72 0.28 17.23 -14.15
C PHE A 72 0.96 18.25 -13.22
N LEU A 73 0.84 18.05 -11.90
CA LEU A 73 1.38 18.96 -10.89
C LEU A 73 2.88 18.78 -10.60
N HIS A 74 3.47 17.65 -11.01
CA HIS A 74 4.89 17.31 -10.91
C HIS A 74 5.44 16.99 -12.30
#